data_AF-A0A356X190-F1
#
_entry.id   AF-A0A356X190-F1
#
_cell.length_a   1.000
_cell.length_b   1.000
_cell.length_c   1.000
_cell.angle_alpha   90.00
_cell.angle_beta   90.00
_cell.angle_gamma   90.00
#
_symmetry.space_group_name_H-M   'P 1'
#
loop_
_entity.id
_entity.type
_entity.pdbx_description
1 polymer ?
#
loop_
_entity_poly.entity_id
_entity_poly.type
_entity_poly.pdbx_seq_one_letter_code
_entity_poly.pdbx_strand_id
1 'polypeptide(L)'
;FDLIAVLDAEAKYTYVAPTVKSVLGFDPEQLVGTHVYDQIHPDEQERVAASLSYIDYEEQIDVAPFRFRNNDGNWQWIESTVTNMLDNPAVEGFVANSQDVTDQITYQKELEVSLKEKETLLAEIDHRVKNNLAIITSMMELQSMESGDHELQRSLRIAQQRIQTIATIHELLYSAESL
;
A
#
# COMPACT_ATOMS: atom_id res chain seq x y z
N PHE A 1 -1.94 -19.72 6.34
CA PHE A 1 -3.39 -19.71 6.51
C PHE A 1 -3.70 -19.98 7.97
N ASP A 2 -4.34 -19.00 8.61
CA ASP A 2 -4.60 -19.01 10.05
C ASP A 2 -6.08 -19.31 10.35
N LEU A 3 -6.92 -19.27 9.31
CA LEU A 3 -8.34 -19.53 9.33
C LEU A 3 -8.67 -20.63 8.32
N ILE A 4 -9.46 -21.60 8.72
CA ILE A 4 -9.94 -22.67 7.84
C ILE A 4 -11.44 -22.84 8.06
N ALA A 5 -12.20 -22.86 6.98
CA ALA A 5 -13.63 -23.09 7.01
C ALA A 5 -14.08 -23.95 5.83
N VAL A 6 -15.21 -24.64 6.00
CA VAL A 6 -15.92 -25.31 4.92
C VAL A 6 -17.29 -24.64 4.76
N LEU A 7 -17.67 -24.39 3.50
CA LEU A 7 -18.92 -23.79 3.10
C LEU A 7 -19.73 -24.79 2.26
N ASP A 8 -21.05 -24.80 2.39
CA ASP A 8 -21.93 -25.53 1.46
C ASP A 8 -22.10 -24.79 0.12
N ALA A 9 -22.88 -25.38 -0.80
CA ALA A 9 -23.17 -24.80 -2.12
C ALA A 9 -23.89 -23.43 -2.03
N GLU A 10 -24.60 -23.18 -0.92
CA GLU A 10 -25.27 -21.92 -0.60
C GLU A 10 -24.38 -20.96 0.21
N ALA A 11 -23.06 -21.22 0.28
CA ALA A 11 -22.07 -20.39 0.97
C ALA A 11 -22.33 -20.21 2.47
N LYS A 12 -22.95 -21.21 3.12
CA LYS A 12 -23.08 -21.26 4.59
C LYS A 12 -21.98 -22.11 5.20
N TYR A 13 -21.51 -21.70 6.36
CA TYR A 13 -20.49 -22.46 7.10
C TYR A 13 -21.03 -23.82 7.56
N THR A 14 -20.42 -24.91 7.10
CA THR A 14 -20.66 -26.27 7.62
C THR A 14 -19.62 -26.66 8.66
N TYR A 15 -18.43 -26.08 8.58
CA TYR A 15 -17.35 -26.25 9.54
C TYR A 15 -16.50 -24.98 9.62
N VAL A 16 -16.03 -24.66 10.83
CA VAL A 16 -15.05 -23.59 11.06
C VAL A 16 -14.01 -24.11 12.06
N ALA A 17 -12.73 -23.95 11.73
CA ALA A 17 -11.65 -24.36 12.61
C ALA A 17 -11.59 -23.49 13.88
N PRO A 18 -11.21 -24.04 15.05
CA PRO A 18 -11.14 -23.30 16.31
C PRO A 18 -10.22 -22.07 16.30
N THR A 19 -9.28 -21.98 15.35
CA THR A 19 -8.38 -20.83 15.20
C THR A 19 -9.12 -19.52 14.89
N VAL A 20 -10.37 -19.60 14.42
CA VAL A 20 -11.24 -18.43 14.23
C VAL A 20 -11.43 -17.62 15.51
N LYS A 21 -11.38 -18.27 16.68
CA LYS A 21 -11.51 -17.59 17.97
C LYS A 21 -10.33 -16.68 18.28
N SER A 22 -9.11 -17.15 18.00
CA SER A 22 -7.90 -16.35 18.23
C SER A 22 -7.74 -15.20 17.22
N VAL A 23 -8.23 -15.37 15.99
CA VAL A 23 -8.00 -14.42 14.90
C VAL A 23 -9.15 -13.42 14.74
N LEU A 24 -10.40 -13.89 14.77
CA LEU A 24 -11.61 -13.09 14.53
C LEU A 24 -12.51 -12.96 15.77
N GLY A 25 -12.18 -13.63 16.88
CA GLY A 25 -12.94 -13.54 18.14
C GLY A 25 -14.24 -14.32 18.18
N PHE A 26 -14.59 -15.06 17.12
CA PHE A 26 -15.80 -15.88 17.08
C PHE A 26 -15.58 -17.24 17.73
N ASP A 27 -16.57 -17.75 18.45
CA ASP A 27 -16.67 -19.19 18.70
C ASP A 27 -17.14 -19.87 17.40
N PRO A 28 -16.55 -21.00 16.97
CA PRO A 28 -16.91 -21.67 15.72
C PRO A 28 -18.42 -21.90 15.54
N GLU A 29 -19.10 -22.24 16.63
CA GLU A 29 -20.53 -22.52 16.66
C GLU A 29 -21.40 -21.29 16.34
N GLN A 30 -20.86 -20.08 16.47
CA GLN A 30 -21.57 -18.84 16.11
C GLN A 30 -21.61 -18.61 14.59
N LEU A 31 -20.65 -19.19 13.86
CA LEU A 31 -20.54 -19.05 12.41
C LEU A 31 -21.17 -20.22 11.68
N VAL A 32 -21.07 -21.44 12.22
CA VAL A 32 -21.69 -22.63 11.60
C VAL A 32 -23.19 -22.40 11.38
N GLY A 33 -23.64 -22.57 10.14
CA GLY A 33 -25.01 -22.36 9.68
C GLY A 33 -25.34 -20.93 9.22
N THR A 34 -24.47 -19.94 9.47
CA THR A 34 -24.62 -18.58 8.93
C THR A 34 -24.02 -18.47 7.54
N HIS A 35 -24.44 -17.44 6.80
CA HIS A 35 -23.96 -17.20 5.44
C HIS A 35 -22.71 -16.33 5.46
N VAL A 36 -21.63 -16.74 4.75
CA VAL A 36 -20.32 -16.05 4.81
C VAL A 36 -20.39 -14.56 4.45
N TYR A 37 -21.28 -14.20 3.52
CA TYR A 37 -21.43 -12.80 3.09
C TYR A 37 -22.01 -11.88 4.17
N ASP A 38 -22.61 -12.42 5.24
CA ASP A 38 -23.12 -11.62 6.37
C ASP A 38 -21.99 -10.93 7.15
N GLN A 39 -20.77 -11.43 7.03
CA GLN A 39 -19.56 -10.88 7.64
C GLN A 39 -18.70 -10.11 6.64
N ILE A 40 -18.89 -10.27 5.34
CA ILE A 40 -18.17 -9.50 4.32
C ILE A 40 -18.75 -8.09 4.24
N HIS A 41 -17.86 -7.09 4.14
CA HIS A 41 -18.29 -5.70 3.96
C HIS A 41 -19.18 -5.55 2.71
N PRO A 42 -20.32 -4.83 2.77
CA PRO A 42 -21.27 -4.72 1.65
C PRO A 42 -20.63 -4.32 0.31
N ASP A 43 -19.73 -3.34 0.32
CA ASP A 43 -19.00 -2.87 -0.88
C ASP A 43 -18.13 -3.94 -1.56
N GLU A 44 -17.86 -5.06 -0.90
CA GLU A 44 -16.97 -6.11 -1.40
C GLU A 44 -17.69 -7.40 -1.77
N GLN A 45 -18.95 -7.54 -1.38
CA GLN A 45 -19.73 -8.76 -1.65
C GLN A 45 -19.80 -9.05 -3.16
N GLU A 46 -20.07 -8.04 -3.98
CA GLU A 46 -20.14 -8.20 -5.44
C GLU A 46 -18.79 -8.62 -6.03
N ARG A 47 -17.69 -8.02 -5.57
CA ARG A 47 -16.34 -8.36 -6.03
C ARG A 47 -15.95 -9.79 -5.63
N VAL A 48 -16.21 -10.18 -4.38
CA VAL A 48 -15.91 -11.53 -3.89
C VAL A 48 -16.74 -12.57 -4.64
N ALA A 49 -18.03 -12.31 -4.86
CA ALA A 49 -18.90 -13.18 -5.64
C ALA A 49 -18.42 -13.31 -7.09
N ALA A 50 -17.96 -12.22 -7.71
CA ALA A 50 -17.39 -12.25 -9.05
C ALA A 50 -16.12 -13.12 -9.11
N SER A 51 -15.20 -12.99 -8.14
CA SER A 51 -14.03 -13.88 -8.04
C SER A 51 -14.43 -15.35 -7.90
N LEU A 52 -15.40 -15.65 -7.03
CA LEU A 52 -15.85 -17.03 -6.81
C LEU A 52 -16.62 -17.62 -7.99
N SER A 53 -17.18 -16.81 -8.89
CA SER A 53 -17.88 -17.33 -10.08
C SER A 53 -16.97 -18.13 -11.04
N TYR A 54 -15.65 -18.01 -10.90
CA TYR A 54 -14.68 -18.76 -11.69
C TYR A 54 -14.34 -20.15 -11.11
N ILE A 55 -14.84 -20.48 -9.92
CA ILE A 55 -14.52 -21.73 -9.20
C ILE A 55 -15.08 -23.00 -9.86
N ASP A 56 -15.99 -22.86 -10.82
CA ASP A 56 -16.47 -23.95 -11.67
C ASP A 56 -15.48 -24.30 -12.79
N TYR A 57 -14.58 -23.37 -13.11
CA TYR A 57 -13.57 -23.52 -14.16
C TYR A 57 -12.17 -23.79 -13.60
N GLU A 58 -11.90 -23.31 -12.38
CA GLU A 58 -10.66 -23.55 -11.65
C GLU A 58 -10.96 -24.23 -10.31
N GLU A 59 -10.27 -25.34 -10.02
CA GLU A 59 -10.46 -26.08 -8.75
C GLU A 59 -10.09 -25.25 -7.52
N GLN A 60 -9.35 -24.16 -7.68
CA GLN A 60 -8.90 -23.27 -6.62
C GLN A 60 -8.82 -21.83 -7.12
N ILE A 61 -9.37 -20.89 -6.34
CA ILE A 61 -9.37 -19.45 -6.62
C ILE A 61 -8.76 -18.70 -5.44
N ASP A 62 -7.86 -17.75 -5.73
CA ASP A 62 -7.41 -16.77 -4.76
C ASP A 62 -8.31 -15.53 -4.78
N VAL A 63 -8.82 -15.16 -3.62
CA VAL A 63 -9.66 -14.00 -3.37
C VAL A 63 -8.80 -12.92 -2.73
N ALA A 64 -8.54 -11.86 -3.51
CA ALA A 64 -7.76 -10.72 -3.05
C ALA A 64 -8.34 -10.09 -1.77
N PRO A 65 -7.50 -9.51 -0.90
CA PRO A 65 -7.89 -9.04 0.43
C PRO A 65 -9.22 -8.27 0.46
N PHE A 66 -10.08 -8.62 1.41
CA PHE A 66 -11.39 -8.01 1.63
C PHE A 66 -11.62 -7.77 3.12
N ARG A 67 -12.43 -6.76 3.45
CA ARG A 67 -12.89 -6.44 4.78
C ARG A 67 -13.92 -7.48 5.24
N PHE A 68 -13.57 -8.13 6.33
CA PHE A 68 -14.39 -9.08 7.06
C PHE A 68 -14.65 -8.55 8.47
N ARG A 69 -15.88 -8.64 8.94
CA ARG A 69 -16.29 -8.17 10.26
C ARG A 69 -15.98 -9.23 11.30
N ASN A 70 -15.23 -8.84 12.33
CA ASN A 70 -14.92 -9.69 13.47
C ASN A 70 -16.05 -9.68 14.52
N ASN A 71 -15.92 -10.48 15.58
CA ASN A 71 -16.96 -10.60 16.61
C ASN A 71 -17.20 -9.30 17.39
N ASP A 72 -16.20 -8.42 17.50
CA ASP A 72 -16.32 -7.11 18.12
C ASP A 72 -16.96 -6.05 17.21
N GLY A 73 -17.23 -6.40 15.94
CA GLY A 73 -17.80 -5.50 14.94
C GLY A 73 -16.77 -4.66 14.18
N ASN A 74 -15.47 -4.87 14.42
CA ASN A 74 -14.40 -4.19 13.70
C ASN A 74 -14.11 -4.88 12.36
N TRP A 75 -13.56 -4.13 11.41
CA TRP A 75 -13.16 -4.65 10.10
C TRP A 75 -11.70 -5.10 10.13
N GLN A 76 -11.45 -6.33 9.71
CA GLN A 76 -10.13 -6.89 9.43
C GLN A 76 -10.00 -7.20 7.94
N TRP A 77 -8.79 -7.10 7.40
CA TRP A 77 -8.50 -7.50 6.03
C TRP A 77 -8.17 -8.99 6.01
N ILE A 78 -8.97 -9.74 5.28
CA ILE A 78 -8.81 -11.18 5.09
C ILE A 78 -8.51 -11.45 3.63
N GLU A 79 -7.47 -12.23 3.38
CA GLU A 79 -7.18 -12.85 2.10
C GLU A 79 -7.58 -14.32 2.17
N SER A 80 -8.20 -14.86 1.12
CA SER A 80 -8.71 -16.23 1.13
C SER A 80 -8.34 -16.97 -0.15
N THR A 81 -7.90 -18.20 0.00
CA THR A 81 -7.84 -19.19 -1.06
C THR A 81 -9.03 -20.12 -0.89
N VAL A 82 -9.87 -20.26 -1.91
CA VAL A 82 -11.06 -21.11 -1.90
C VAL A 82 -10.89 -22.25 -2.88
N THR A 83 -11.04 -23.48 -2.40
CA THR A 83 -10.90 -24.71 -3.18
C THR A 83 -12.26 -25.38 -3.33
N ASN A 84 -12.63 -25.73 -4.56
CA ASN A 84 -13.82 -26.50 -4.87
C ASN A 84 -13.65 -27.96 -4.46
N MET A 85 -14.51 -28.45 -3.57
CA MET A 85 -14.53 -29.84 -3.09
C MET A 85 -15.95 -30.42 -3.15
N LEU A 86 -16.81 -29.89 -4.03
CA LEU A 86 -18.19 -30.36 -4.19
C LEU A 86 -18.27 -31.85 -4.59
N ASP A 87 -17.35 -32.31 -5.44
CA ASP A 87 -17.27 -33.71 -5.88
C ASP A 87 -16.61 -34.64 -4.84
N ASN A 88 -16.12 -34.11 -3.72
CA ASN A 88 -15.50 -34.91 -2.66
C ASN A 88 -16.55 -35.30 -1.60
N PRO A 89 -16.92 -36.60 -1.47
CA PRO A 89 -17.97 -37.03 -0.54
C PRO A 89 -17.68 -36.76 0.95
N ALA A 90 -16.44 -36.45 1.31
CA ALA A 90 -16.07 -36.12 2.69
C ALA A 90 -16.30 -34.63 3.02
N VAL A 91 -16.43 -33.77 2.00
CA VAL A 91 -16.54 -32.31 2.16
C VAL A 91 -17.86 -31.80 1.60
N GLU A 92 -18.20 -32.19 0.37
CA GLU A 92 -19.43 -31.81 -0.35
C GLU A 92 -19.66 -30.27 -0.36
N GLY A 93 -18.58 -29.50 -0.56
CA GLY A 93 -18.60 -28.05 -0.40
C GLY A 93 -17.32 -27.34 -0.83
N PHE A 94 -17.13 -26.11 -0.37
CA PHE A 94 -15.94 -25.30 -0.63
C PHE A 94 -15.06 -25.21 0.61
N VAL A 95 -13.75 -25.40 0.45
CA VAL A 95 -12.78 -25.21 1.53
C VAL A 95 -12.14 -23.84 1.38
N ALA A 96 -12.34 -22.97 2.37
CA ALA A 96 -11.73 -21.65 2.43
C ALA A 96 -10.55 -21.66 3.42
N ASN A 97 -9.35 -21.41 2.92
CA ASN A 97 -8.16 -21.16 3.71
C ASN A 97 -7.90 -19.65 3.70
N SER A 98 -7.95 -19.01 4.86
CA SER A 98 -7.85 -17.56 4.95
C SER A 98 -6.73 -17.10 5.88
N GLN A 99 -6.24 -15.88 5.65
CA GLN A 99 -5.19 -15.24 6.42
C GLN A 99 -5.59 -13.81 6.74
N ASP A 100 -5.32 -13.38 7.97
CA ASP A 100 -5.44 -11.97 8.35
C ASP A 100 -4.21 -11.21 7.83
N VAL A 101 -4.47 -10.22 6.98
CA VAL A 101 -3.46 -9.35 6.36
C VAL A 101 -3.64 -7.89 6.79
N THR A 102 -4.38 -7.65 7.87
CA THR A 102 -4.67 -6.30 8.40
C THR A 102 -3.40 -5.53 8.72
N ASP A 103 -2.47 -6.14 9.45
CA ASP A 103 -1.20 -5.50 9.83
C ASP A 103 -0.34 -5.18 8.60
N GLN A 104 -0.30 -6.10 7.63
CA GLN A 104 0.44 -5.90 6.39
C GLN A 104 -0.11 -4.73 5.58
N ILE A 105 -1.42 -4.66 5.39
CA ILE A 105 -2.07 -3.56 4.65
C ILE A 105 -1.93 -2.24 5.41
N THR A 106 -2.03 -2.26 6.74
CA THR A 106 -1.89 -1.06 7.56
C THR A 106 -0.46 -0.52 7.47
N TYR A 107 0.53 -1.39 7.66
CA TYR A 107 1.94 -1.01 7.54
C TYR A 107 2.30 -0.52 6.14
N GLN A 108 1.77 -1.17 5.09
CA GLN A 108 1.98 -0.72 3.72
C GLN A 108 1.41 0.69 3.50
N LYS A 109 0.20 0.96 3.97
CA LYS A 109 -0.42 2.30 3.87
C LYS A 109 0.37 3.36 4.65
N GLU A 110 0.82 3.03 5.85
CA GLU A 110 1.67 3.95 6.64
C GLU A 110 2.98 4.25 5.93
N LEU A 111 3.61 3.25 5.33
CA LEU A 111 4.84 3.41 4.56
C LEU A 111 4.62 4.28 3.32
N GLU A 112 3.54 4.06 2.59
CA GLU A 112 3.17 4.86 1.41
C GLU A 112 2.93 6.34 1.77
N VAL A 113 2.23 6.59 2.89
CA VAL A 113 2.02 7.96 3.40
C VAL A 113 3.36 8.59 3.77
N SER A 114 4.20 7.88 4.54
CA SER A 114 5.51 8.40 4.96
C SER A 114 6.45 8.68 3.77
N LEU A 115 6.44 7.81 2.76
CA LEU A 115 7.20 8.01 1.53
C LEU A 115 6.75 9.28 0.80
N LYS A 116 5.44 9.46 0.62
CA LYS A 116 4.86 10.63 -0.03
C LYS A 116 5.18 11.94 0.71
N GLU A 117 5.13 11.91 2.05
CA GLU A 117 5.54 13.06 2.88
C GLU A 117 7.02 13.41 2.66
N LYS A 118 7.89 12.40 2.65
CA LYS A 118 9.33 12.59 2.41
C LYS A 118 9.61 13.14 1.01
N GLU A 119 8.96 12.62 -0.03
CA GLU A 119 9.07 13.14 -1.40
C GLU A 119 8.65 14.61 -1.50
N THR A 120 7.55 14.98 -0.83
CA THR A 120 7.07 16.36 -0.79
C THR A 120 8.07 17.30 -0.12
N LEU A 121 8.65 16.87 1.03
CA LEU A 121 9.67 17.64 1.73
C LEU A 121 10.95 17.82 0.91
N LEU A 122 11.40 16.76 0.22
CA LEU A 122 12.55 16.83 -0.66
C LEU A 122 12.32 17.83 -1.82
N ALA A 123 11.14 17.77 -2.45
CA ALA A 123 10.78 18.74 -3.50
C ALA A 123 10.78 20.19 -3.00
N GLU A 124 10.33 20.43 -1.76
CA GLU A 124 10.36 21.75 -1.15
C GLU A 124 11.80 22.24 -0.87
N ILE A 125 12.67 21.35 -0.36
CA ILE A 125 14.08 21.65 -0.12
C ILE A 125 14.76 22.03 -1.44
N ASP A 126 14.54 21.25 -2.49
CA ASP A 126 15.11 21.50 -3.82
C ASP A 126 14.72 22.87 -4.36
N HIS A 127 13.43 23.21 -4.27
CA HIS A 127 12.95 24.51 -4.69
C HIS A 127 13.59 25.65 -3.87
N ARG A 128 13.73 25.49 -2.55
CA ARG A 128 14.39 26.48 -1.67
C ARG A 128 15.88 26.62 -1.98
N VAL A 129 16.59 25.52 -2.27
CA VAL A 129 18.00 25.55 -2.68
C VAL A 129 18.16 26.34 -3.97
N LYS A 130 17.35 26.05 -5.00
CA LYS A 130 17.40 26.80 -6.28
C LYS A 130 17.15 28.29 -6.07
N ASN A 131 16.15 28.65 -5.28
CA ASN A 131 15.84 30.05 -4.97
C ASN A 131 17.00 30.75 -4.26
N ASN A 132 17.61 30.09 -3.26
CA ASN A 132 18.75 30.64 -2.54
C ASN A 132 19.97 30.82 -3.45
N LEU A 133 20.28 29.84 -4.30
CA LEU A 133 21.38 29.93 -5.25
C LEU A 133 21.14 31.05 -6.28
N ALA A 134 19.90 31.22 -6.76
CA ALA A 134 19.54 32.32 -7.65
C ALA A 134 19.79 33.69 -6.98
N ILE A 135 19.35 33.86 -5.72
CA ILE A 135 19.56 35.10 -4.95
C ILE A 135 21.06 35.39 -4.78
N ILE A 136 21.86 34.39 -4.39
CA ILE A 136 23.32 34.54 -4.20
C ILE A 136 23.99 34.93 -5.51
N THR A 137 23.65 34.25 -6.61
CA THR A 137 24.20 34.56 -7.93
C THR A 137 23.86 35.98 -8.35
N SER A 138 22.62 36.43 -8.17
CA SER A 138 22.23 37.82 -8.46
C SER A 138 22.96 38.85 -7.59
N MET A 139 23.16 38.60 -6.30
CA MET A 139 23.94 39.49 -5.43
C MET A 139 25.40 39.59 -5.85
N MET A 140 26.03 38.47 -6.23
CA MET A 140 27.40 38.46 -6.76
C MET A 140 27.51 39.21 -8.08
N GLU A 141 26.50 39.12 -8.94
CA GLU A 141 26.40 39.86 -10.20
C GLU A 141 26.38 41.37 -9.96
N LEU A 142 25.53 41.83 -9.03
CA LEU A 142 25.45 43.24 -8.64
C LEU A 142 26.77 43.74 -8.05
N GLN A 143 27.39 43.00 -7.12
CA GLN A 143 28.70 43.38 -6.55
C GLN A 143 29.81 43.42 -7.61
N SER A 144 29.77 42.52 -8.59
CA SER A 144 30.70 42.52 -9.71
C SER A 144 30.54 43.76 -10.59
N MET A 145 29.30 44.19 -10.84
CA MET A 145 28.99 45.42 -11.59
C MET A 145 29.39 46.70 -10.86
N GLU A 146 29.25 46.73 -9.53
CA GLU A 146 29.59 47.88 -8.69
C GLU A 146 31.10 48.00 -8.41
N SER A 147 31.84 46.89 -8.48
CA SER A 147 33.29 46.87 -8.26
C SER A 147 34.07 47.46 -9.43
N GLY A 148 35.01 48.36 -9.15
CA GLY A 148 36.03 48.80 -10.12
C GLY A 148 37.26 47.89 -10.20
N ASP A 149 37.36 46.88 -9.33
CA ASP A 149 38.48 45.95 -9.26
C ASP A 149 38.27 44.74 -10.19
N HIS A 150 39.09 44.66 -11.24
CA HIS A 150 39.06 43.58 -12.22
C HIS A 150 39.43 42.20 -11.66
N GLU A 151 40.26 42.10 -10.63
CA GLU A 151 40.56 40.81 -9.98
C GLU A 151 39.37 40.32 -9.16
N LEU A 152 38.72 41.21 -8.41
CA LEU A 152 37.51 40.90 -7.65
C LEU A 152 36.36 40.46 -8.59
N GLN A 153 36.14 41.19 -9.69
CA GLN A 153 35.16 40.82 -10.73
C GLN A 153 35.41 39.42 -11.29
N ARG A 154 36.67 39.10 -11.59
CA ARG A 154 37.06 37.78 -12.10
C ARG A 154 36.81 36.68 -11.06
N SER A 155 37.14 36.93 -9.80
CA SER A 155 36.93 35.99 -8.69
C SER A 155 35.44 35.69 -8.47
N LEU A 156 34.59 36.73 -8.44
CA LEU A 156 33.13 36.59 -8.33
C LEU A 156 32.54 35.79 -9.49
N ARG A 157 32.98 36.05 -10.73
CA ARG A 157 32.51 35.30 -11.91
C ARG A 157 32.87 33.81 -11.86
N ILE A 158 34.05 33.48 -11.33
CA ILE A 158 34.46 32.07 -11.10
C ILE A 158 33.58 31.44 -10.01
N ALA A 159 33.29 32.15 -8.93
CA ALA A 159 32.42 31.65 -7.86
C ALA A 159 31.00 31.36 -8.38
N GLN A 160 30.43 32.26 -9.18
CA GLN A 160 29.13 32.04 -9.83
C GLN A 160 29.12 30.80 -10.74
N GLN A 161 30.15 30.62 -11.59
CA GLN A 161 30.25 29.43 -12.45
C GLN A 161 30.32 28.13 -11.65
N ARG A 162 31.00 28.13 -10.49
CA ARG A 162 31.06 26.98 -9.59
C ARG A 162 29.70 26.71 -8.94
N ILE A 163 29.01 27.74 -8.47
CA ILE A 163 27.66 27.64 -7.91
C ILE A 163 26.69 27.06 -8.95
N GLN A 164 26.73 27.56 -10.18
CA GLN A 164 25.89 27.07 -11.27
C GLN A 164 26.16 25.58 -11.57
N THR A 165 27.44 25.20 -11.60
CA THR A 165 27.84 23.80 -11.78
C THR A 165 27.28 22.90 -10.66
N ILE A 166 27.39 23.34 -9.40
CA ILE A 166 26.85 22.60 -8.26
C ILE A 166 25.31 22.49 -8.35
N ALA A 167 24.62 23.56 -8.74
CA ALA A 167 23.18 23.56 -8.94
C ALA A 167 22.74 22.53 -10.01
N THR A 168 23.45 22.48 -11.15
CA THR A 168 23.16 21.51 -12.21
C THR A 168 23.44 20.08 -11.80
N ILE A 169 24.55 19.83 -11.07
CA ILE A 169 24.83 18.49 -10.51
C ILE A 169 23.71 18.07 -9.54
N HIS A 170 23.25 18.98 -8.68
CA HIS A 170 22.16 18.71 -7.75
C HIS A 170 20.85 18.36 -8.49
N GLU A 171 20.50 19.08 -9.56
CA GLU A 171 19.31 18.77 -10.38
C GLU A 171 19.41 17.39 -11.04
N LEU A 172 20.59 17.06 -11.59
CA LEU A 172 20.83 15.76 -12.23
C LEU A 172 20.73 14.59 -11.25
N LEU A 173 21.32 14.73 -10.06
CA LEU A 173 21.27 13.70 -9.01
C LEU A 173 19.82 13.45 -8.56
N TYR A 174 19.04 14.51 -8.33
CA TYR A 174 17.64 14.37 -7.95
C TYR A 174 16.79 13.70 -9.05
N SER A 175 16.97 14.10 -10.31
CA SER A 175 16.23 13.51 -11.44
C SER A 175 16.56 12.03 -11.68
N ALA A 176 17.75 11.58 -11.27
CA ALA A 176 18.18 10.19 -11.40
C ALA A 176 17.69 9.29 -10.25
N GLU A 177 17.41 9.86 -9.07
CA GLU A 177 16.80 9.12 -7.93
C GLU A 177 15.27 8.98 -8.07
N SER A 178 14.62 9.76 -8.93
CA SER A 178 13.18 9.70 -9.21
C SER A 178 12.77 8.71 -10.33
N LEU A 179 13.69 7.86 -10.80
CA LEU A 179 13.53 6.86 -11.87
C LEU A 179 13.70 5.43 -11.32
#